data_AF-A0A022QNF8-F1
#
_entry.id   AF-A0A022QNF8-F1
#
_cell.length_a   1.000
_cell.length_b   1.000
_cell.length_c   1.000
_cell.angle_alpha   90.00
_cell.angle_beta   90.00
_cell.angle_gamma   90.00
#
_symmetry.space_group_name_H-M   'P 1'
#
loop_
_entity.id
_entity.type
_entity.pdbx_description
1 polymer ?
#
loop_
_entity_poly.entity_id
_entity_poly.type
_entity_poly.pdbx_seq_one_letter_code
_entity_poly.pdbx_strand_id
1 'polypeptide(L)'
;MPVSNKEVAKKAILVGCNNYPYPKENLSGCHNDVYNMHNTLIKRFHFDPKRILVMVDKPGSKHMPTAANIKKQLKKMIEDADEEDRLFFFFSGHGKTFCHNGESKQAIVPSDDNLITCMDFRYYVNRLPKKATNKPKMIPYESYMANLSAMTGLNNPDIGAHLVELFGSEASIMFRLRPDQHPKPLKTNQGILLSGGEPSEETFEDPEDKNGPVGGAFTKTVVAILKGHLAQLQTRNRLSGSARGILGNRKKDPQHPCLYCSSKNADAVFLRKASHGRAEIGETSEDRVLED
;
A
#
# COMPACT_ATOMS: atom_id res chain seq x y z
N MET A 1 -31.36 16.69 12.83
CA MET A 1 -30.08 16.19 13.39
C MET A 1 -29.01 17.25 13.18
N PRO A 2 -28.24 17.66 14.19
CA PRO A 2 -27.06 18.48 13.95
C PRO A 2 -26.03 17.66 13.18
N VAL A 3 -25.53 18.20 12.06
CA VAL A 3 -24.43 17.57 11.33
C VAL A 3 -23.19 17.73 12.20
N SER A 4 -22.59 16.62 12.66
CA SER A 4 -21.39 16.69 13.48
C SER A 4 -20.26 17.29 12.64
N ASN A 5 -19.77 18.47 13.02
CA ASN A 5 -18.68 19.17 12.33
C ASN A 5 -17.32 18.53 12.67
N LYS A 6 -17.20 17.23 12.39
CA LYS A 6 -16.01 16.41 12.63
C LYS A 6 -15.03 16.67 11.48
N GLU A 7 -13.83 17.14 11.82
CA GLU A 7 -12.80 17.44 10.83
C GLU A 7 -12.38 16.17 10.08
N VAL A 8 -12.43 16.22 8.74
CA VAL A 8 -12.03 15.11 7.85
C VAL A 8 -10.57 14.72 8.10
N ALA A 9 -10.36 13.50 8.61
CA ALA A 9 -9.06 13.08 9.06
C ALA A 9 -8.20 12.50 7.93
N LYS A 10 -6.89 12.72 8.05
CA LYS A 10 -5.85 12.02 7.28
C LYS A 10 -5.13 11.08 8.22
N LYS A 11 -5.22 9.77 7.96
CA LYS A 11 -4.65 8.69 8.79
C LYS A 11 -3.75 7.83 7.91
N ALA A 12 -2.59 7.43 8.41
CA ALA A 12 -1.67 6.60 7.66
C ALA A 12 -1.01 5.49 8.49
N ILE A 13 -0.75 4.36 7.83
CA ILE A 13 0.12 3.28 8.33
C ILE A 13 1.22 3.06 7.29
N LEU A 14 2.47 3.19 7.72
CA LEU A 14 3.66 3.05 6.88
C LEU A 14 4.50 1.89 7.41
N VAL A 15 4.70 0.88 6.58
CA VAL A 15 5.35 -0.39 6.93
C VAL A 15 6.62 -0.55 6.08
N GLY A 16 7.75 -0.83 6.72
CA GLY A 16 9.04 -1.00 6.06
C GLY A 16 9.78 -2.21 6.64
N CYS A 17 9.94 -3.25 5.83
CA CYS A 17 10.56 -4.50 6.24
C CYS A 17 11.92 -4.68 5.55
N ASN A 18 13.01 -4.61 6.31
CA ASN A 18 14.38 -4.84 5.85
C ASN A 18 14.94 -6.19 6.35
N ASN A 19 14.49 -6.65 7.51
CA ASN A 19 15.11 -7.72 8.28
C ASN A 19 14.17 -8.93 8.34
N TYR A 20 14.44 -9.93 7.51
CA TYR A 20 13.67 -11.16 7.39
C TYR A 20 14.40 -12.33 8.09
N PRO A 21 13.72 -13.47 8.32
CA PRO A 21 14.36 -14.68 8.84
C PRO A 21 15.50 -15.24 7.97
N TYR A 22 15.65 -14.74 6.73
CA TYR A 22 16.66 -15.14 5.76
C TYR A 22 17.64 -13.98 5.53
N PRO A 23 18.84 -13.98 6.14
CA PRO A 23 19.77 -12.85 6.03
C PRO A 23 20.22 -12.50 4.60
N LYS A 24 20.14 -13.46 3.67
CA LYS A 24 20.45 -13.26 2.24
C LYS A 24 19.35 -12.50 1.49
N GLU A 25 18.12 -12.53 1.99
CA GLU A 25 16.96 -11.85 1.41
C GLU A 25 16.69 -10.50 2.11
N ASN A 26 17.59 -10.03 2.97
CA ASN A 26 17.44 -8.75 3.65
C ASN A 26 17.53 -7.58 2.67
N LEU A 27 16.66 -6.59 2.87
CA LEU A 27 16.59 -5.37 2.08
C LEU A 27 17.24 -4.20 2.85
N SER A 28 17.59 -3.13 2.14
CA SER A 28 18.32 -1.99 2.73
C SER A 28 17.51 -0.70 2.74
N GLY A 29 16.62 -0.51 1.77
CA GLY A 29 15.93 0.72 1.47
C GLY A 29 14.50 0.86 2.03
N CYS A 30 13.85 -0.21 2.48
CA CYS A 30 12.43 -0.15 2.88
C CYS A 30 12.18 0.76 4.11
N HIS A 31 13.14 0.88 5.02
CA HIS A 31 13.08 1.87 6.11
C HIS A 31 13.16 3.30 5.57
N ASN A 32 14.07 3.57 4.64
CA ASN A 32 14.25 4.89 4.03
C ASN A 32 13.01 5.30 3.21
N ASP A 33 12.42 4.36 2.48
CA ASP A 33 11.14 4.52 1.79
C ASP A 33 10.03 4.99 2.75
N VAL A 34 9.89 4.34 3.91
CA VAL A 34 8.92 4.71 4.94
C VAL A 34 9.18 6.12 5.46
N TYR A 35 10.42 6.48 5.78
CA TYR A 35 10.74 7.83 6.27
C TYR A 35 10.56 8.91 5.19
N ASN A 36 10.88 8.61 3.94
CA ASN A 36 10.64 9.49 2.80
C ASN A 36 9.14 9.70 2.56
N MET A 37 8.33 8.64 2.62
CA MET A 37 6.89 8.73 2.50
C MET A 37 6.25 9.46 3.68
N HIS A 38 6.68 9.18 4.91
CA HIS A 38 6.27 9.89 6.13
C HIS A 38 6.47 11.41 6.00
N ASN A 39 7.69 11.82 5.62
CA ASN A 39 8.03 13.22 5.40
C ASN A 39 7.22 13.85 4.26
N THR A 40 6.90 13.08 3.23
CA THR A 40 6.06 13.53 2.10
C THR A 40 4.62 13.75 2.53
N LEU A 41 4.02 12.82 3.29
CA LEU A 41 2.65 12.94 3.80
C LEU A 41 2.47 14.18 4.70
N ILE A 42 3.44 14.47 5.58
CA ILE A 42 3.41 15.65 6.44
C ILE A 42 3.62 16.93 5.61
N LYS A 43 4.77 17.04 4.91
CA LYS A 43 5.18 18.30 4.27
C LYS A 43 4.34 18.66 3.05
N ARG A 44 3.94 17.67 2.24
CA ARG A 44 3.22 17.88 0.96
C ARG A 44 1.71 17.76 1.11
N PHE A 45 1.23 16.83 1.94
CA PHE A 45 -0.19 16.49 2.04
C PHE A 45 -0.83 16.88 3.38
N HIS A 46 -0.07 17.48 4.31
CA HIS A 46 -0.55 17.96 5.60
C HIS A 46 -1.28 16.87 6.42
N PHE A 47 -0.72 15.66 6.44
CA PHE A 47 -1.10 14.68 7.45
C PHE A 47 -0.59 15.14 8.82
N ASP A 48 -1.43 15.05 9.85
CA ASP A 48 -1.02 15.21 11.24
C ASP A 48 -0.02 14.09 11.59
N PRO A 49 1.23 14.39 12.02
CA PRO A 49 2.20 13.37 12.40
C PRO A 49 1.67 12.39 13.47
N LYS A 50 0.77 12.84 14.36
CA LYS A 50 0.16 12.00 15.39
C LYS A 50 -0.82 10.96 14.84
N ARG A 51 -1.25 11.11 13.58
CA ARG A 51 -2.13 10.20 12.85
C ARG A 51 -1.38 9.36 11.81
N ILE A 52 -0.05 9.39 11.80
CA ILE A 52 0.80 8.51 10.99
C ILE A 52 1.45 7.48 11.92
N LEU A 53 1.15 6.20 11.71
CA LEU A 53 1.84 5.10 12.37
C LEU A 53 3.00 4.62 11.49
N VAL A 54 4.21 4.59 12.04
CA VAL A 54 5.40 4.01 11.41
C VAL A 54 5.72 2.66 12.05
N MET A 55 5.95 1.65 11.21
CA MET A 55 6.31 0.29 11.60
C MET A 55 7.53 -0.16 10.80
N VAL A 56 8.65 -0.36 11.48
CA VAL A 56 9.92 -0.82 10.89
C VAL A 56 10.57 -1.87 11.77
N ASP A 57 11.28 -2.83 11.18
CA ASP A 57 11.91 -3.96 11.88
C ASP A 57 13.32 -3.66 12.42
N LYS A 58 13.60 -2.39 12.75
CA LYS A 58 14.85 -2.00 13.42
C LYS A 58 14.83 -2.45 14.90
N PRO A 59 15.94 -2.92 15.48
CA PRO A 59 16.05 -3.19 16.93
C PRO A 59 15.56 -2.00 17.78
N GLY A 60 14.74 -2.29 18.80
CA GLY A 60 14.12 -1.28 19.67
C GLY A 60 12.87 -0.59 19.10
N SER A 61 12.37 -0.99 17.93
CA SER A 61 11.16 -0.39 17.34
C SER A 61 9.90 -0.71 18.15
N LYS A 62 9.16 0.34 18.53
CA LYS A 62 7.92 0.25 19.32
C LYS A 62 6.82 -0.59 18.65
N HIS A 63 6.84 -0.66 17.32
CA HIS A 63 5.84 -1.35 16.51
C HIS A 63 6.54 -2.16 15.41
N MET A 64 6.93 -3.39 15.75
CA MET A 64 7.49 -4.34 14.77
C MET A 64 6.47 -4.63 13.67
N PRO A 65 6.87 -4.67 12.38
CA PRO A 65 6.01 -4.92 11.23
C PRO A 65 5.75 -6.42 11.04
N THR A 66 5.30 -7.08 12.12
CA THR A 66 4.76 -8.44 12.11
C THR A 66 3.35 -8.44 11.52
N ALA A 67 2.91 -9.58 10.98
CA ALA A 67 1.59 -9.70 10.38
C ALA A 67 0.46 -9.33 11.35
N ALA A 68 0.53 -9.84 12.58
CA ALA A 68 -0.45 -9.57 13.63
C ALA A 68 -0.54 -8.06 13.96
N ASN A 69 0.60 -7.38 14.08
CA ASN A 69 0.61 -5.94 14.35
C ASN A 69 0.04 -5.13 13.16
N ILE A 70 0.42 -5.45 11.92
CA ILE A 70 -0.10 -4.77 10.73
C ILE A 70 -1.61 -4.97 10.61
N LYS A 71 -2.10 -6.22 10.75
CA LYS A 71 -3.53 -6.58 10.75
C LYS A 71 -4.31 -5.83 11.85
N LYS A 72 -3.77 -5.77 13.07
CA LYS A 72 -4.35 -5.05 14.21
C LYS A 72 -4.49 -3.55 13.94
N GLN A 73 -3.47 -2.92 13.36
CA GLN A 73 -3.47 -1.48 13.10
C GLN A 73 -4.33 -1.12 11.88
N LEU A 74 -4.33 -1.94 10.81
CA LEU A 74 -5.27 -1.83 9.69
C LEU A 74 -6.72 -1.91 10.17
N LYS A 75 -7.04 -2.92 11.00
CA LYS A 75 -8.35 -3.07 11.62
C LYS A 75 -8.74 -1.79 12.37
N LYS A 76 -7.89 -1.32 13.29
CA LYS A 76 -8.14 -0.11 14.07
C LYS A 76 -8.34 1.13 13.19
N MET A 77 -7.45 1.38 12.22
CA MET A 77 -7.53 2.55 11.35
C MET A 77 -8.84 2.59 10.54
N ILE A 78 -9.40 1.43 10.19
CA ILE A 78 -10.65 1.28 9.45
C ILE A 78 -11.88 1.35 10.37
N GLU A 79 -11.81 0.79 11.58
CA GLU A 79 -12.89 0.90 12.59
C GLU A 79 -13.01 2.33 13.15
N ASP A 80 -11.90 3.05 13.27
CA ASP A 80 -11.86 4.46 13.70
C ASP A 80 -12.26 5.45 12.58
N ALA A 81 -12.52 4.99 11.34
CA ALA A 81 -12.70 5.84 10.14
C ALA A 81 -14.15 6.30 9.92
N ASP A 82 -14.32 7.59 9.64
CA ASP A 82 -15.60 8.18 9.25
C ASP A 82 -15.75 8.30 7.73
N GLU A 83 -16.92 8.75 7.27
CA GLU A 83 -17.10 9.17 5.89
C GLU A 83 -16.19 10.37 5.55
N GLU A 84 -15.71 10.42 4.31
CA GLU A 84 -14.68 11.35 3.81
C GLU A 84 -13.27 11.28 4.44
N ASP A 85 -13.01 10.48 5.48
CA ASP A 85 -11.64 10.23 5.95
C ASP A 85 -10.73 9.73 4.81
N ARG A 86 -9.45 10.12 4.87
CA ARG A 86 -8.41 9.69 3.92
C ARG A 86 -7.44 8.77 4.62
N LEU A 87 -7.63 7.47 4.41
CA LEU A 87 -6.75 6.42 4.91
C LEU A 87 -5.65 6.13 3.89
N PHE A 88 -4.41 6.03 4.34
CA PHE A 88 -3.26 5.72 3.50
C PHE A 88 -2.48 4.53 4.09
N PHE A 89 -2.35 3.46 3.31
CA PHE A 89 -1.50 2.33 3.65
C PHE A 89 -0.32 2.28 2.69
N PHE A 90 0.89 2.23 3.23
CA PHE A 90 2.13 2.10 2.48
C PHE A 90 2.92 0.92 3.03
N PHE A 91 3.44 0.10 2.11
CA PHE A 91 4.31 -1.03 2.41
C PHE A 91 5.50 -0.99 1.46
N SER A 92 6.71 -1.04 2.01
CA SER A 92 7.94 -1.34 1.28
C SER A 92 8.57 -2.58 1.92
N GLY A 93 8.91 -3.57 1.10
CA GLY A 93 9.33 -4.91 1.51
C GLY A 93 8.96 -5.96 0.46
N HIS A 94 9.17 -7.23 0.79
CA HIS A 94 8.91 -8.36 -0.12
C HIS A 94 7.40 -8.60 -0.37
N GLY A 95 7.04 -8.99 -1.60
CA GLY A 95 5.66 -9.27 -2.02
C GLY A 95 5.52 -10.62 -2.71
N LYS A 96 4.95 -11.63 -2.03
CA LYS A 96 5.07 -13.05 -2.39
C LYS A 96 3.96 -13.60 -3.29
N THR A 97 4.28 -14.64 -4.09
CA THR A 97 3.31 -15.65 -4.55
C THR A 97 3.55 -17.02 -3.97
N PHE A 98 2.44 -17.75 -3.90
CA PHE A 98 2.35 -19.16 -3.62
C PHE A 98 1.20 -19.77 -4.44
N CYS A 99 1.25 -21.07 -4.66
CA CYS A 99 0.10 -21.83 -5.12
C CYS A 99 -0.75 -22.23 -3.90
N HIS A 100 -2.08 -22.09 -4.00
CA HIS A 100 -3.01 -22.61 -3.01
C HIS A 100 -4.31 -23.03 -3.71
N ASN A 101 -4.71 -24.29 -3.51
CA ASN A 101 -5.80 -24.96 -4.24
C ASN A 101 -5.66 -24.90 -5.77
N GLY A 102 -4.44 -25.11 -6.28
CA GLY A 102 -4.13 -25.05 -7.72
C GLY A 102 -4.10 -23.65 -8.34
N GLU A 103 -4.45 -22.60 -7.58
CA GLU A 103 -4.43 -21.21 -8.06
C GLU A 103 -3.26 -20.42 -7.50
N SER A 104 -2.63 -19.60 -8.34
CA SER A 104 -1.60 -18.62 -7.94
C SER A 104 -2.21 -17.46 -7.13
N LYS A 105 -1.65 -17.17 -5.95
CA LYS A 105 -2.13 -16.14 -5.00
C LYS A 105 -0.97 -15.24 -4.55
N GLN A 106 -1.26 -14.01 -4.13
CA GLN A 106 -0.25 -13.14 -3.51
C GLN A 106 -0.56 -12.65 -2.11
N ALA A 107 0.54 -12.31 -1.44
CA ALA A 107 0.64 -11.63 -0.17
C ALA A 107 1.75 -10.57 -0.18
N ILE A 108 1.74 -9.66 0.79
CA ILE A 108 2.98 -9.03 1.25
C ILE A 108 3.64 -9.93 2.30
N VAL A 109 4.94 -9.80 2.47
CA VAL A 109 5.75 -10.53 3.46
C VAL A 109 6.12 -9.57 4.61
N PRO A 110 5.48 -9.66 5.78
CA PRO A 110 5.89 -8.91 6.96
C PRO A 110 7.18 -9.47 7.56
N SER A 111 7.78 -8.81 8.55
CA SER A 111 9.09 -9.20 9.09
C SER A 111 9.10 -10.56 9.83
N ASP A 112 7.92 -11.11 10.15
CA ASP A 112 7.73 -12.44 10.75
C ASP A 112 7.37 -13.53 9.70
N ASP A 113 7.47 -13.21 8.40
CA ASP A 113 7.17 -14.10 7.26
C ASP A 113 5.72 -14.63 7.17
N ASN A 114 4.85 -14.20 8.09
CA ASN A 114 3.43 -14.55 8.16
C ASN A 114 2.62 -13.77 7.10
N LEU A 115 2.27 -14.43 6.01
CA LEU A 115 1.69 -13.77 4.84
C LEU A 115 0.41 -12.96 5.14
N ILE A 116 0.40 -11.69 4.75
CA ILE A 116 -0.83 -10.90 4.62
C ILE A 116 -1.27 -10.93 3.16
N THR A 117 -2.29 -11.73 2.90
CA THR A 117 -2.81 -11.90 1.54
C THR A 117 -3.70 -10.73 1.14
N CYS A 118 -3.92 -10.61 -0.16
CA CYS A 118 -5.03 -9.85 -0.73
C CYS A 118 -6.41 -10.16 -0.10
N MET A 119 -6.65 -11.31 0.52
CA MET A 119 -7.91 -11.64 1.21
C MET A 119 -8.02 -10.97 2.57
N ASP A 120 -6.90 -10.81 3.31
CA ASP A 120 -6.86 -10.04 4.55
C ASP A 120 -7.14 -8.56 4.26
N PHE A 121 -6.49 -7.98 3.24
CA PHE A 121 -6.81 -6.63 2.80
C PHE A 121 -8.27 -6.48 2.38
N ARG A 122 -8.84 -7.44 1.62
CA ARG A 122 -10.28 -7.45 1.30
C ARG A 122 -11.16 -7.55 2.54
N TYR A 123 -10.79 -8.33 3.55
CA TYR A 123 -11.53 -8.47 4.81
C TYR A 123 -11.65 -7.14 5.55
N TYR A 124 -10.58 -6.34 5.59
CA TYR A 124 -10.60 -5.01 6.21
C TYR A 124 -11.26 -3.97 5.30
N VAL A 125 -10.87 -3.87 4.02
CA VAL A 125 -11.39 -2.87 3.08
C VAL A 125 -12.88 -3.07 2.78
N ASN A 126 -13.42 -4.30 2.82
CA ASN A 126 -14.87 -4.55 2.72
C ASN A 126 -15.68 -4.03 3.92
N ARG A 127 -15.03 -3.66 5.03
CA ARG A 127 -15.66 -3.05 6.22
C ARG A 127 -15.65 -1.52 6.18
N LEU A 128 -14.89 -0.91 5.28
CA LEU A 128 -15.20 0.47 4.88
C LEU A 128 -16.63 0.49 4.30
N PRO A 129 -17.37 1.61 4.39
CA PRO A 129 -18.52 1.83 3.51
C PRO A 129 -18.08 1.48 2.07
N LYS A 130 -18.85 0.71 1.27
CA LYS A 130 -18.35 -0.43 0.43
C LYS A 130 -18.15 -0.25 -1.10
N LYS A 131 -16.98 -0.63 -1.70
CA LYS A 131 -16.62 -0.79 -3.16
C LYS A 131 -15.15 -1.32 -3.52
N ALA A 132 -14.91 -1.75 -4.79
CA ALA A 132 -13.66 -1.94 -5.65
C ALA A 132 -12.68 -3.20 -5.68
N THR A 133 -12.73 -4.15 -6.66
CA THR A 133 -11.68 -5.20 -6.95
C THR A 133 -10.99 -5.14 -8.34
N ASN A 134 -9.68 -5.51 -8.42
CA ASN A 134 -9.16 -6.67 -9.20
C ASN A 134 -7.75 -7.13 -8.69
N LYS A 135 -6.92 -7.90 -9.44
CA LYS A 135 -5.75 -8.68 -8.90
C LYS A 135 -4.43 -8.79 -9.76
N PRO A 136 -3.27 -9.26 -9.19
CA PRO A 136 -1.84 -9.09 -9.63
C PRO A 136 -0.92 -10.39 -9.69
N LYS A 137 0.44 -10.36 -9.47
CA LYS A 137 1.51 -11.44 -9.40
C LYS A 137 2.76 -10.98 -8.50
N MET A 138 4.01 -11.55 -8.46
CA MET A 138 4.56 -12.76 -7.72
C MET A 138 6.00 -12.67 -7.06
N ILE A 139 6.34 -13.58 -6.10
CA ILE A 139 7.69 -14.17 -5.77
C ILE A 139 7.63 -15.71 -5.96
N PRO A 140 8.74 -16.42 -6.24
CA PRO A 140 8.82 -17.90 -6.29
C PRO A 140 8.38 -18.66 -5.02
N TYR A 141 7.80 -19.83 -5.22
CA TYR A 141 7.11 -20.64 -4.20
C TYR A 141 8.06 -21.55 -3.40
N GLU A 142 9.10 -22.04 -4.07
CA GLU A 142 10.01 -23.09 -3.61
C GLU A 142 10.77 -22.65 -2.35
N SER A 143 11.36 -21.44 -2.39
CA SER A 143 12.04 -20.83 -1.25
C SER A 143 11.13 -20.57 -0.05
N TYR A 144 9.80 -20.61 -0.22
CA TYR A 144 8.85 -20.45 0.87
C TYR A 144 8.63 -21.74 1.63
N MET A 145 8.31 -22.81 0.89
CA MET A 145 7.91 -24.09 1.48
C MET A 145 9.06 -24.73 2.26
N ALA A 146 10.30 -24.58 1.79
CA ALA A 146 11.48 -25.04 2.51
C ALA A 146 11.56 -24.48 3.95
N ASN A 147 11.25 -23.20 4.15
CA ASN A 147 11.28 -22.59 5.47
C ASN A 147 10.09 -22.99 6.34
N LEU A 148 8.88 -22.95 5.78
CA LEU A 148 7.67 -23.33 6.53
C LEU A 148 7.77 -24.78 7.04
N SER A 149 8.29 -25.69 6.23
CA SER A 149 8.58 -27.07 6.67
C SER A 149 9.64 -27.11 7.77
N ALA A 150 10.72 -26.33 7.67
CA ALA A 150 11.75 -26.26 8.71
C ALA A 150 11.24 -25.69 10.05
N MET A 151 10.35 -24.69 10.02
CA MET A 151 9.79 -24.07 11.23
C MET A 151 8.71 -24.91 11.92
N THR A 152 8.00 -25.77 11.17
CA THR A 152 6.88 -26.58 11.69
C THR A 152 7.21 -28.05 11.92
N GLY A 153 8.23 -28.58 11.24
CA GLY A 153 8.47 -30.03 11.16
C GLY A 153 7.43 -30.79 10.32
N LEU A 154 6.45 -30.11 9.71
CA LEU A 154 5.45 -30.73 8.85
C LEU A 154 6.02 -31.03 7.46
N ASN A 155 5.63 -32.16 6.88
CA ASN A 155 5.86 -32.49 5.47
C ASN A 155 4.54 -32.39 4.71
N ASN A 156 4.06 -31.16 4.48
CA ASN A 156 2.77 -30.89 3.86
C ASN A 156 2.93 -29.95 2.64
N PRO A 157 2.40 -30.28 1.46
CA PRO A 157 2.48 -29.36 0.32
C PRO A 157 1.54 -28.14 0.46
N ASP A 158 0.55 -28.14 1.36
CA ASP A 158 -0.30 -26.97 1.59
C ASP A 158 0.35 -25.98 2.57
N ILE A 159 0.88 -24.90 2.01
CA ILE A 159 1.23 -23.64 2.68
C ILE A 159 0.25 -23.22 3.78
N GLY A 160 -1.06 -23.45 3.59
CA GLY A 160 -2.09 -23.09 4.55
C GLY A 160 -1.99 -23.86 5.86
N ALA A 161 -1.66 -25.15 5.82
CA ALA A 161 -1.48 -25.98 7.00
C ALA A 161 -0.32 -25.47 7.87
N HIS A 162 0.83 -25.17 7.26
CA HIS A 162 1.98 -24.62 7.99
C HIS A 162 1.69 -23.25 8.62
N LEU A 163 1.02 -22.36 7.87
CA LEU A 163 0.70 -21.02 8.38
C LEU A 163 -0.35 -21.05 9.50
N VAL A 164 -1.29 -22.00 9.46
CA VAL A 164 -2.23 -22.21 10.57
C VAL A 164 -1.54 -22.86 11.78
N GLU A 165 -0.59 -23.78 11.58
CA GLU A 165 0.20 -24.37 12.67
C GLU A 165 1.04 -23.30 13.41
N LEU A 166 1.81 -22.49 12.65
CA LEU A 166 2.69 -21.47 13.24
C LEU A 166 1.94 -20.32 13.91
N PHE A 167 0.82 -19.89 13.31
CA PHE A 167 0.20 -18.61 13.66
C PHE A 167 -1.26 -18.71 14.15
N GLY A 168 -1.88 -19.89 14.12
CA GLY A 168 -3.21 -20.16 14.68
C GLY A 168 -4.26 -19.11 14.31
N SER A 169 -4.74 -18.36 15.31
CA SER A 169 -5.72 -17.28 15.14
C SER A 169 -5.21 -16.00 14.48
N GLU A 170 -3.91 -15.88 14.21
CA GLU A 170 -3.28 -14.75 13.50
C GLU A 170 -2.93 -15.08 12.05
N ALA A 171 -3.01 -16.35 11.63
CA ALA A 171 -2.83 -16.76 10.24
C ALA A 171 -3.84 -16.06 9.31
N SER A 172 -3.52 -15.95 8.01
CA SER A 172 -4.43 -15.34 7.02
C SER A 172 -5.80 -16.03 7.03
N ILE A 173 -6.87 -15.23 6.90
CA ILE A 173 -8.21 -15.78 6.76
C ILE A 173 -8.38 -16.65 5.50
N MET A 174 -7.47 -16.53 4.52
CA MET A 174 -7.44 -17.40 3.33
C MET A 174 -7.29 -18.88 3.72
N PHE A 175 -6.47 -19.17 4.72
CA PHE A 175 -6.11 -20.52 5.15
C PHE A 175 -6.99 -21.04 6.30
N ARG A 176 -7.67 -20.13 7.01
CA ARG A 176 -8.50 -20.45 8.19
C ARG A 176 -9.99 -20.61 7.90
N LEU A 177 -10.48 -20.00 6.83
CA LEU A 177 -11.90 -20.01 6.47
C LEU A 177 -12.11 -20.85 5.21
N ARG A 178 -13.25 -21.55 5.14
CA ARG A 178 -13.67 -22.24 3.93
C ARG A 178 -13.99 -21.24 2.81
N PRO A 179 -13.88 -21.60 1.51
CA PRO A 179 -14.13 -20.67 0.40
C PRO A 179 -15.52 -20.00 0.41
N ASP A 180 -16.57 -20.67 0.91
CA ASP A 180 -17.92 -20.13 1.06
C ASP A 180 -18.02 -19.01 2.12
N GLN A 181 -17.07 -18.98 3.06
CA GLN A 181 -16.96 -18.00 4.14
C GLN A 181 -16.00 -16.84 3.78
N HIS A 182 -15.35 -16.88 2.61
CA HIS A 182 -14.39 -15.84 2.22
C HIS A 182 -15.08 -14.49 1.92
N PRO A 183 -14.42 -13.35 2.23
CA PRO A 183 -14.95 -12.03 1.88
C PRO A 183 -15.20 -11.89 0.38
N LYS A 184 -16.42 -11.45 0.04
CA LYS A 184 -16.82 -11.20 -1.36
C LYS A 184 -15.88 -10.19 -2.04
N PRO A 185 -15.71 -10.26 -3.36
CA PRO A 185 -15.15 -9.18 -4.16
C PRO A 185 -15.84 -7.83 -3.87
N LEU A 186 -15.04 -6.86 -3.44
CA LEU A 186 -15.30 -5.41 -3.48
C LEU A 186 -15.94 -4.98 -4.84
N LYS A 187 -16.92 -4.06 -4.93
CA LYS A 187 -17.53 -3.60 -6.23
C LYS A 187 -17.29 -2.13 -6.60
N THR A 188 -16.48 -1.79 -7.62
CA THR A 188 -16.25 -0.44 -8.23
C THR A 188 -15.22 0.60 -7.63
N ASN A 189 -15.55 1.49 -6.67
CA ASN A 189 -14.94 2.85 -6.48
C ASN A 189 -14.16 3.29 -5.18
N GLN A 190 -13.44 2.47 -4.39
CA GLN A 190 -12.90 2.92 -3.08
C GLN A 190 -11.41 2.79 -2.80
N GLY A 191 -10.67 2.07 -3.63
CA GLY A 191 -9.22 2.04 -3.54
C GLY A 191 -8.58 2.96 -4.57
N ILE A 192 -7.40 3.45 -4.23
CA ILE A 192 -6.31 3.67 -5.17
C ILE A 192 -5.18 2.78 -4.67
N LEU A 193 -4.82 1.75 -5.44
CA LEU A 193 -3.62 0.95 -5.22
C LEU A 193 -2.60 1.32 -6.29
N LEU A 194 -1.39 1.63 -5.87
CA LEU A 194 -0.23 1.81 -6.72
C LEU A 194 0.78 0.69 -6.40
N SER A 195 1.21 -0.08 -7.40
CA SER A 195 2.29 -1.07 -7.27
C SER A 195 3.58 -0.57 -7.92
N GLY A 196 4.72 -1.05 -7.43
CA GLY A 196 6.04 -0.62 -7.92
C GLY A 196 6.46 -1.19 -9.27
N GLY A 197 5.93 -2.36 -9.63
CA GLY A 197 6.13 -2.99 -10.91
C GLY A 197 4.83 -3.58 -11.42
N GLU A 198 4.90 -4.14 -12.63
CA GLU A 198 3.87 -5.00 -13.14
C GLU A 198 3.81 -6.30 -12.34
N PRO A 199 2.65 -6.98 -12.36
CA PRO A 199 2.49 -8.30 -11.78
C PRO A 199 3.70 -9.26 -11.90
N SER A 200 4.22 -9.61 -13.09
CA SER A 200 5.30 -10.65 -13.24
C SER A 200 6.71 -10.07 -13.15
N GLU A 201 6.84 -8.89 -12.59
CA GLU A 201 8.03 -8.08 -12.68
C GLU A 201 8.65 -7.94 -11.31
N GLU A 202 9.96 -8.08 -11.25
CA GLU A 202 10.72 -7.78 -10.05
C GLU A 202 10.74 -6.25 -9.84
N THR A 203 10.76 -5.83 -8.57
CA THR A 203 10.88 -4.41 -8.21
C THR A 203 12.17 -4.19 -7.47
N PHE A 204 12.88 -3.12 -7.81
CA PHE A 204 14.29 -2.97 -7.48
C PHE A 204 14.56 -1.89 -6.43
N GLU A 205 15.65 -2.03 -5.67
CA GLU A 205 16.22 -0.95 -4.86
C GLU A 205 17.14 -0.07 -5.74
N ASP A 206 16.89 1.24 -5.78
CA ASP A 206 17.82 2.22 -6.34
C ASP A 206 18.87 2.59 -5.26
N PRO A 207 20.16 2.75 -5.63
CA PRO A 207 21.21 3.20 -4.72
C PRO A 207 20.97 4.64 -4.24
N GLU A 208 21.80 5.12 -3.31
CA GLU A 208 21.80 6.53 -2.93
C GLU A 208 22.06 7.45 -4.14
N ASP A 209 21.29 8.53 -4.23
CA ASP A 209 21.38 9.52 -5.29
C ASP A 209 20.87 10.90 -4.81
N LYS A 210 20.81 11.88 -5.72
CA LYS A 210 20.27 13.22 -5.45
C LYS A 210 18.82 13.25 -4.93
N ASN A 211 18.05 12.16 -5.06
CA ASN A 211 16.67 12.08 -4.60
C ASN A 211 16.55 11.56 -3.15
N GLY A 212 17.58 10.89 -2.65
CA GLY A 212 17.70 10.39 -1.27
C GLY A 212 18.62 9.17 -1.15
N PRO A 213 18.72 8.56 0.06
CA PRO A 213 19.48 7.34 0.31
C PRO A 213 18.95 6.14 -0.50
N VAL A 214 19.56 4.97 -0.34
CA VAL A 214 19.05 3.70 -0.90
C VAL A 214 17.58 3.48 -0.55
N GLY A 215 16.77 3.04 -1.51
CA GLY A 215 15.31 2.98 -1.40
C GLY A 215 14.68 2.28 -2.60
N GLY A 216 13.42 1.87 -2.48
CA GLY A 216 12.70 1.26 -3.60
C GLY A 216 12.60 2.23 -4.78
N ALA A 217 13.02 1.78 -5.96
CA ALA A 217 13.09 2.62 -7.17
C ALA A 217 11.73 3.26 -7.52
N PHE A 218 10.62 2.58 -7.18
CA PHE A 218 9.28 3.14 -7.32
C PHE A 218 9.02 4.27 -6.32
N THR A 219 9.28 4.03 -5.02
CA THR A 219 9.10 5.03 -3.96
C THR A 219 9.95 6.27 -4.22
N LYS A 220 11.22 6.09 -4.58
CA LYS A 220 12.13 7.20 -4.93
C LYS A 220 11.62 7.99 -6.12
N THR A 221 11.13 7.32 -7.17
CA THR A 221 10.54 7.99 -8.35
C THR A 221 9.26 8.77 -8.01
N VAL A 222 8.34 8.17 -7.24
CA VAL A 222 7.10 8.83 -6.78
C VAL A 222 7.41 10.07 -5.93
N VAL A 223 8.34 9.95 -4.98
CA VAL A 223 8.77 11.07 -4.13
C VAL A 223 9.46 12.16 -4.95
N ALA A 224 10.29 11.81 -5.94
CA ALA A 224 10.92 12.78 -6.84
C ALA A 224 9.88 13.54 -7.68
N ILE A 225 8.90 12.85 -8.27
CA ILE A 225 7.79 13.48 -9.02
C ILE A 225 7.01 14.46 -8.12
N LEU A 226 6.71 14.06 -6.88
CA LEU A 226 5.98 14.88 -5.91
C LEU A 226 6.78 16.10 -5.42
N LYS A 227 8.11 15.98 -5.26
CA LYS A 227 9.01 17.10 -4.96
C LYS A 227 9.11 18.08 -6.13
N GLY A 228 9.18 17.59 -7.37
CA GLY A 228 9.28 18.40 -8.58
C GLY A 228 7.99 19.14 -9.00
N HIS A 229 6.84 18.85 -8.36
CA HIS A 229 5.55 19.44 -8.71
C HIS A 229 4.84 20.07 -7.50
N LEU A 230 4.91 21.40 -7.40
CA LEU A 230 4.22 22.19 -6.37
C LEU A 230 2.69 22.23 -6.55
N ALA A 231 2.19 22.03 -7.77
CA ALA A 231 0.76 21.90 -8.07
C ALA A 231 0.20 20.51 -7.69
N GLN A 232 -1.12 20.43 -7.46
CA GLN A 232 -1.81 19.16 -7.22
C GLN A 232 -1.71 18.24 -8.44
N LEU A 233 -1.44 16.94 -8.23
CA LEU A 233 -1.26 15.96 -9.32
C LEU A 233 -2.45 15.02 -9.44
N GLN A 234 -2.93 14.81 -10.68
CA GLN A 234 -3.86 13.73 -11.00
C GLN A 234 -3.16 12.37 -10.90
N THR A 235 -3.83 11.40 -10.28
CA THR A 235 -3.26 10.09 -9.93
C THR A 235 -2.77 9.31 -11.15
N ARG A 236 -3.61 9.18 -12.20
CA ARG A 236 -3.26 8.48 -13.44
C ARG A 236 -2.19 9.23 -14.23
N ASN A 237 -2.52 10.38 -14.80
CA ASN A 237 -1.72 10.96 -15.88
C ASN A 237 -0.42 11.64 -15.39
N ARG A 238 -0.37 12.13 -14.15
CA ARG A 238 0.77 12.93 -13.65
C ARG A 238 1.61 12.27 -12.55
N LEU A 239 1.07 11.27 -11.86
CA LEU A 239 1.83 10.50 -10.87
C LEU A 239 2.18 9.10 -11.41
N SER A 240 1.18 8.24 -11.63
CA SER A 240 1.41 6.87 -12.08
C SER A 240 2.00 6.80 -13.49
N GLY A 241 1.51 7.61 -14.43
CA GLY A 241 1.99 7.66 -15.81
C GLY A 241 3.43 8.15 -15.90
N SER A 242 3.77 9.22 -15.18
CA SER A 242 5.14 9.73 -15.10
C SER A 242 6.09 8.74 -14.42
N ALA A 243 5.67 8.07 -13.33
CA ALA A 243 6.50 7.04 -12.69
C ALA A 243 6.74 5.86 -13.64
N ARG A 244 5.70 5.37 -14.32
CA ARG A 244 5.81 4.28 -15.31
C ARG A 244 6.69 4.67 -16.50
N GLY A 245 6.59 5.89 -17.00
CA GLY A 245 7.44 6.40 -18.09
C GLY A 245 8.91 6.58 -17.69
N ILE A 246 9.20 6.95 -16.44
CA ILE A 246 10.58 7.07 -15.94
C ILE A 246 11.21 5.70 -15.70
N LEU A 247 10.44 4.75 -15.17
CA LEU A 247 10.94 3.44 -14.73
C LEU A 247 10.97 2.39 -15.85
N GLY A 248 9.93 2.34 -16.70
CA GLY A 248 9.84 1.38 -17.80
C GLY A 248 10.82 1.64 -18.95
N ASN A 249 11.25 2.90 -19.13
CA ASN A 249 12.24 3.28 -20.13
C ASN A 249 13.71 3.14 -19.65
N ARG A 250 13.95 2.54 -18.48
CA ARG A 250 15.32 2.29 -18.00
C ARG A 250 15.98 1.18 -18.82
N LYS A 251 17.26 1.36 -19.15
CA LYS A 251 18.08 0.34 -19.82
C LYS A 251 18.46 -0.83 -18.91
N LYS A 252 18.46 -0.62 -17.60
CA LYS A 252 18.79 -1.59 -16.56
C LYS A 252 17.67 -1.57 -15.54
N ASP A 253 17.27 -2.75 -15.06
CA ASP A 253 16.26 -2.93 -14.02
C ASP A 253 14.95 -2.14 -14.31
N PRO A 254 14.34 -2.31 -15.52
CA PRO A 254 13.09 -1.66 -15.85
C PRO A 254 11.96 -2.19 -14.96
N GLN A 255 11.08 -1.30 -14.54
CA GLN A 255 9.86 -1.68 -13.83
C GLN A 255 8.68 -0.80 -14.25
N HIS A 256 7.48 -1.37 -14.23
CA HIS A 256 6.28 -0.85 -14.85
C HIS A 256 5.17 -0.63 -13.82
N PRO A 257 5.26 0.39 -12.95
CA PRO A 257 4.22 0.73 -11.98
C PRO A 257 2.79 0.67 -12.53
N CYS A 258 1.88 0.15 -11.71
CA CYS A 258 0.47 0.01 -12.06
C CYS A 258 -0.45 0.75 -11.09
N LEU A 259 -1.54 1.28 -11.65
CA LEU A 259 -2.61 1.95 -10.92
C LEU A 259 -3.89 1.11 -11.00
N TYR A 260 -4.35 0.62 -9.85
CA TYR A 260 -5.60 -0.14 -9.73
C TYR A 260 -6.63 0.67 -8.94
N CYS A 261 -7.65 1.17 -9.63
CA CYS A 261 -8.75 1.95 -9.07
C CYS A 261 -9.93 2.00 -10.06
N SER A 262 -11.04 2.64 -9.69
CA SER A 262 -12.10 2.98 -10.66
C SER A 262 -11.67 4.11 -11.59
N SER A 263 -12.30 4.23 -12.76
CA SER A 263 -12.09 5.37 -13.67
C SER A 263 -12.26 6.72 -12.95
N LYS A 264 -13.27 6.85 -12.08
CA LYS A 264 -13.48 8.05 -11.24
C LYS A 264 -12.28 8.37 -10.33
N ASN A 265 -11.64 7.36 -9.75
CA ASN A 265 -10.52 7.54 -8.83
C ASN A 265 -9.19 7.76 -9.58
N ALA A 266 -9.08 7.26 -10.81
CA ALA A 266 -7.87 7.38 -11.63
C ALA A 266 -7.56 8.84 -11.99
N ASP A 267 -8.59 9.61 -12.34
CA ASP A 267 -8.46 11.02 -12.73
C ASP A 267 -8.57 11.98 -11.53
N ALA A 268 -8.77 11.44 -10.33
CA ALA A 268 -8.78 12.21 -9.09
C ALA A 268 -7.38 12.70 -8.70
N VAL A 269 -7.32 13.86 -8.04
CA VAL A 269 -6.09 14.39 -7.44
C VAL A 269 -5.61 13.45 -6.32
N PHE A 270 -4.35 13.03 -6.43
CA PHE A 270 -3.70 12.17 -5.44
C PHE A 270 -3.66 12.86 -4.06
N LEU A 271 -4.25 12.19 -3.05
CA LEU A 271 -4.34 12.66 -1.66
C LEU A 271 -4.83 14.12 -1.49
N ARG A 272 -5.79 14.54 -2.35
CA ARG A 272 -6.39 15.89 -2.38
C ARG A 272 -6.62 16.45 -0.97
N LYS A 273 -6.29 17.73 -0.76
CA LYS A 273 -6.63 18.44 0.49
C LYS A 273 -8.15 18.40 0.70
N ALA A 274 -8.58 18.23 1.95
CA ALA A 274 -9.99 18.35 2.30
C ALA A 274 -10.40 19.82 2.09
N SER A 275 -11.30 20.05 1.14
CA SER A 275 -11.93 21.34 0.90
C SER A 275 -12.95 21.58 1.99
N HIS A 276 -12.67 22.50 2.91
CA HIS A 276 -13.71 23.08 3.75
C HIS A 276 -14.65 23.88 2.83
N GLY A 277 -15.95 23.58 2.83
CA GLY A 277 -16.99 24.48 2.29
C GLY A 277 -17.74 25.10 3.47
N ARG A 278 -18.37 26.28 3.41
CA ARG A 278 -18.63 27.31 2.36
C ARG A 278 -18.28 28.69 2.98
N ALA A 279 -18.35 29.87 2.36
CA ALA A 279 -18.73 30.36 1.02
C ALA A 279 -17.67 31.43 0.60
N GLU A 280 -17.72 32.21 -0.48
CA GLU A 280 -18.85 32.95 -1.09
C GLU A 280 -18.81 32.93 -2.63
N ILE A 281 -19.96 33.29 -3.21
CA ILE A 281 -20.13 33.55 -4.64
C ILE A 281 -19.66 35.00 -4.86
N GLY A 282 -18.61 35.17 -5.65
CA GLY A 282 -18.23 36.46 -6.22
C GLY A 282 -18.23 36.33 -7.73
N GLU A 283 -19.30 36.77 -8.38
CA GLU A 283 -19.29 37.02 -9.83
C GLU A 283 -18.37 38.22 -10.08
N THR A 284 -17.14 37.98 -10.54
CA THR A 284 -16.28 39.04 -11.06
C THR A 284 -16.79 39.43 -12.45
N SER A 285 -17.55 40.52 -12.51
CA SER A 285 -18.12 41.09 -13.72
C SER A 285 -17.06 41.80 -14.57
N GLU A 286 -16.17 41.04 -15.21
CA GLU A 286 -15.19 41.54 -16.19
C GLU A 286 -15.15 40.62 -17.41
N ASP A 287 -16.23 40.61 -18.18
CA ASP A 287 -16.27 40.21 -19.60
C ASP A 287 -17.48 40.86 -20.28
N ARG A 288 -17.34 42.16 -20.59
CA ARG A 288 -18.17 42.89 -21.56
C ARG A 288 -17.28 43.88 -22.29
N VAL A 289 -17.56 44.09 -23.59
CA VAL A 289 -16.77 44.86 -24.56
C VAL A 289 -15.48 44.09 -24.90
N LEU A 290 -15.28 43.60 -26.13
CA LEU A 290 -15.58 44.23 -27.42
C LEU A 290 -16.43 43.35 -28.36
N GLU A 291 -17.41 43.96 -29.03
CA GLU A 291 -17.88 43.57 -30.36
C GLU A 291 -17.25 44.55 -31.39
N ASP A 292 -17.09 44.07 -32.62
CA ASP A 292 -16.68 44.75 -33.87
C ASP A 292 -15.31 45.48 -33.96
#